data_AF-A0A350UQY5-F1
#
_entry.id   AF-A0A350UQY5-F1
#
_cell.length_a   1.000
_cell.length_b   1.000
_cell.length_c   1.000
_cell.angle_alpha   90.00
_cell.angle_beta   90.00
_cell.angle_gamma   90.00
#
_symmetry.space_group_name_H-M   'P 1'
#
loop_
_entity.id
_entity.type
_entity.pdbx_description
1 polymer ?
#
loop_
_entity_poly.entity_id
_entity_poly.type
_entity_poly.pdbx_seq_one_letter_code
_entity_poly.pdbx_strand_id
1 'polypeptide(L)' 'MITNTQSEKDKATRLTGAQKAAVLMVSLGEHTGAEILKHLDEDEVASIGKEVARLSSLSSEDAETTLEEFYTMSMAQ' A
#
# COMPACT_ATOMS: atom_id res chain seq x y z
N MET A 1 5.26 -6.03 36.13
CA MET A 1 5.95 -6.11 34.81
C MET A 1 4.94 -5.71 33.77
N ILE A 2 5.11 -4.52 33.16
CA ILE A 2 4.22 -4.02 32.11
C ILE A 2 4.66 -4.67 30.80
N THR A 3 3.73 -5.31 30.12
CA THR A 3 3.91 -5.99 28.83
C THR A 3 4.25 -4.96 27.76
N ASN A 4 5.45 -5.06 27.19
CA ASN A 4 5.87 -4.27 26.04
C ASN A 4 5.14 -4.76 24.77
N THR A 5 4.01 -4.13 24.45
CA THR A 5 3.23 -4.35 23.22
C THR A 5 3.42 -3.18 22.25
N GLN A 6 4.65 -2.72 22.05
CA GLN A 6 4.96 -1.55 21.19
C GLN A 6 5.63 -1.91 19.85
N SER A 7 5.91 -3.19 19.57
CA SER A 7 6.67 -3.57 18.36
C SER A 7 5.88 -3.53 17.04
N GLU A 8 4.55 -3.46 17.07
CA GLU A 8 3.71 -3.43 15.85
C GLU A 8 3.33 -1.99 15.41
N LYS A 9 3.39 -1.02 16.33
CA LYS A 9 2.92 0.36 16.10
C LYS A 9 3.92 1.21 15.29
N ASP A 10 5.21 0.90 15.35
CA ASP A 10 6.24 1.64 14.61
C ASP A 10 6.33 1.23 13.12
N LYS A 11 5.85 0.04 12.75
CA LYS A 11 5.81 -0.42 11.35
C LYS A 11 4.73 0.30 10.53
N ALA A 12 3.61 0.66 11.17
CA ALA A 12 2.54 1.47 10.59
C ALA A 12 3.02 2.89 10.22
N THR A 13 4.19 3.33 10.71
CA THR A 13 4.64 4.72 10.61
C THR A 13 5.67 5.01 9.50
N ARG A 14 5.66 4.29 8.37
CA ARG A 14 6.17 4.77 7.04
C ARG A 14 6.21 3.65 6.01
N LEU A 15 5.07 3.36 5.39
CA LEU A 15 5.08 2.59 4.14
C LEU A 15 5.91 3.34 3.09
N THR A 16 6.81 2.63 2.41
CA THR A 16 7.52 3.16 1.24
C THR A 16 6.54 3.39 0.09
N GLY A 17 6.93 4.17 -0.94
CA GLY A 17 6.07 4.39 -2.11
C GLY A 17 5.62 3.10 -2.79
N ALA A 18 6.52 2.12 -2.95
CA ALA A 18 6.19 0.82 -3.52
C ALA A 18 5.22 0.01 -2.64
N GLN A 19 5.37 0.09 -1.32
CA GLN A 19 4.44 -0.55 -0.39
C GLN A 19 3.07 0.11 -0.40
N LYS A 20 3.00 1.46 -0.45
CA LYS A 20 1.74 2.18 -0.61
C LYS A 20 1.07 1.85 -1.93
N ALA A 21 1.83 1.74 -3.02
CA ALA A 21 1.29 1.29 -4.31
C ALA A 21 0.70 -0.13 -4.19
N ALA A 22 1.41 -1.07 -3.56
CA ALA A 22 0.88 -2.42 -3.33
C ALA A 22 -0.40 -2.42 -2.49
N VAL A 23 -0.44 -1.65 -1.39
CA VAL A 23 -1.64 -1.48 -0.56
C VAL A 23 -2.79 -0.92 -1.39
N LEU A 24 -2.55 0.14 -2.18
CA LEU A 24 -3.53 0.74 -3.06
C LEU A 24 -4.09 -0.26 -4.08
N MET A 25 -3.22 -1.04 -4.75
CA MET A 25 -3.65 -2.06 -5.72
C MET A 25 -4.55 -3.11 -5.06
N VAL A 26 -4.19 -3.57 -3.86
CA VAL A 26 -5.01 -4.55 -3.12
C VAL A 26 -6.34 -3.94 -2.68
N SER A 27 -6.34 -2.69 -2.21
CA SER A 27 -7.55 -1.97 -1.80
C SER A 27 -8.51 -1.70 -2.97
N LEU A 28 -7.99 -1.43 -4.17
CA LEU A 28 -8.77 -1.20 -5.39
C LEU A 28 -9.31 -2.50 -6.02
N GLY A 29 -8.74 -3.65 -5.65
CA GLY A 29 -9.12 -4.96 -6.14
C GLY A 29 -8.56 -5.28 -7.53
N GLU A 30 -8.71 -6.55 -7.92
CA GLU A 30 -8.06 -7.13 -9.10
C GLU A 30 -8.34 -6.38 -10.40
N HIS A 31 -9.61 -6.06 -10.67
CA HIS A 31 -10.00 -5.41 -11.92
C HIS A 31 -9.41 -4.00 -12.06
N THR A 32 -9.62 -3.15 -11.06
CA THR A 32 -9.15 -1.76 -11.10
C THR A 32 -7.63 -1.68 -11.01
N GLY A 33 -7.01 -2.49 -10.15
CA GLY A 33 -5.55 -2.58 -10.05
C GLY A 33 -4.92 -3.02 -11.37
N ALA A 34 -5.50 -4.00 -12.06
CA ALA A 34 -5.01 -4.46 -13.36
C ALA A 34 -5.04 -3.35 -14.42
N GLU A 35 -6.07 -2.50 -14.47
CA GLU A 35 -6.10 -1.36 -15.39
C GLU A 35 -4.97 -0.37 -15.11
N ILE A 36 -4.62 -0.12 -13.84
CA ILE A 36 -3.51 0.77 -13.49
C ILE A 36 -2.17 0.14 -13.88
N LEU A 37 -1.97 -1.15 -13.59
CA LEU A 37 -0.72 -1.86 -13.91
C LEU A 37 -0.39 -1.86 -15.41
N LYS A 38 -1.39 -1.79 -16.30
CA LYS A 38 -1.19 -1.69 -17.76
C LYS A 38 -0.47 -0.41 -18.19
N HIS A 39 -0.44 0.61 -17.34
CA HIS A 39 0.20 1.90 -17.63
C HIS A 39 1.64 2.00 -17.09
N LEU A 40 2.13 0.95 -16.43
CA LEU A 40 3.46 0.89 -15.84
C LEU A 40 4.40 0.04 -16.70
N ASP A 41 5.71 0.23 -16.51
CA ASP A 41 6.70 -0.63 -17.15
C ASP A 41 6.90 -1.97 -16.40
N GLU A 42 7.65 -2.90 -17.01
CA GLU A 42 7.85 -4.24 -16.46
C GLU A 42 8.57 -4.21 -15.10
N ASP A 43 9.52 -3.29 -14.92
CA ASP A 43 10.30 -3.16 -13.68
C ASP A 43 9.41 -2.62 -12.54
N GLU A 44 8.54 -1.66 -12.84
CA GLU A 44 7.55 -1.10 -11.92
C GLU A 44 6.51 -2.15 -11.51
N VAL A 45 5.95 -2.89 -12.48
CA VAL A 45 4.99 -3.98 -12.21
C VAL A 45 5.63 -5.06 -11.35
N ALA A 46 6.87 -5.46 -11.65
CA ALA A 46 7.60 -6.45 -10.85
C ALA A 46 7.87 -5.95 -9.42
N SER A 47 8.24 -4.68 -9.27
CA SER A 47 8.47 -4.05 -7.98
C SER A 47 7.20 -4.03 -7.12
N ILE A 48 6.07 -3.59 -7.68
CA ILE A 48 4.78 -3.56 -6.98
C ILE A 48 4.32 -4.98 -6.67
N GLY A 49 4.40 -5.91 -7.62
CA GLY A 49 4.02 -7.31 -7.43
C GLY A 49 4.81 -8.00 -6.31
N LYS A 50 6.10 -7.67 -6.17
CA LYS A 50 6.94 -8.16 -5.07
C LYS A 50 6.46 -7.64 -3.72
N GLU A 51 6.05 -6.38 -3.63
CA GLU A 51 5.49 -5.83 -2.39
C GLU A 51 4.11 -6.40 -2.09
N VAL A 52 3.25 -6.60 -3.10
CA VAL A 52 1.96 -7.30 -2.93
C VAL A 52 2.15 -8.70 -2.38
N ALA A 53 3.12 -9.48 -2.91
CA ALA A 53 3.42 -10.81 -2.40
C ALA A 53 4.00 -10.82 -0.97
N ARG A 54 4.56 -9.70 -0.51
CA ARG A 54 5.11 -9.52 0.85
C ARG A 54 4.08 -9.03 1.86
N LEU A 55 2.94 -8.50 1.40
CA LEU A 55 1.84 -8.10 2.26
C LEU A 55 1.21 -9.37 2.90
N SER A 56 1.61 -9.67 4.13
CA SER A 56 1.06 -10.79 4.91
C SER A 56 -0.32 -10.48 5.49
N SER A 57 -0.54 -9.21 5.82
CA SER A 57 -1.77 -8.70 6.43
C SER A 57 -1.84 -7.21 6.18
N LEU A 58 -2.97 -6.76 5.64
CA LEU A 58 -3.28 -5.35 5.48
C LEU A 58 -4.17 -4.91 6.64
N SER A 59 -3.71 -3.96 7.46
CA SER A 59 -4.58 -3.35 8.47
C SER A 59 -5.54 -2.35 7.78
N SER A 60 -6.74 -2.19 8.34
CA SER A 60 -7.69 -1.20 7.82
C SER A 60 -7.12 0.23 7.90
N GLU A 61 -6.33 0.53 8.93
CA GLU A 61 -5.68 1.83 9.13
C GLU A 61 -4.67 2.15 8.02
N ASP A 62 -3.85 1.17 7.61
CA ASP A 62 -2.89 1.35 6.51
C ASP A 62 -3.61 1.58 5.17
N ALA A 63 -4.70 0.86 4.93
CA ALA A 63 -5.50 1.00 3.72
C ALA A 63 -6.17 2.38 3.67
N GLU A 64 -6.81 2.79 4.76
CA GLU A 64 -7.52 4.07 4.87
C GLU A 64 -6.55 5.25 4.70
N THR A 65 -5.41 5.22 5.42
CA THR A 65 -4.36 6.25 5.32
C THR A 65 -3.81 6.36 3.90
N THR A 66 -3.56 5.24 3.23
CA THR A 66 -3.03 5.21 1.86
C THR A 66 -4.05 5.79 0.86
N LEU A 67 -5.33 5.47 1.03
CA LEU A 67 -6.41 5.97 0.18
C LEU A 67 -6.63 7.48 0.38
N GLU A 68 -6.59 7.98 1.62
CA GLU A 68 -6.70 9.40 1.91
C GLU A 68 -5.57 10.22 1.29
N GLU A 69 -4.33 9.71 1.38
CA GLU A 69 -3.16 10.35 0.77
C GLU A 69 -3.30 10.39 -0.76
N PHE A 70 -3.68 9.27 -1.38
CA PHE A 70 -3.92 9.20 -2.82
C PHE A 70 -5.02 10.17 -3.28
N TYR A 71 -6.15 10.22 -2.56
CA TYR A 71 -7.25 11.13 -2.86
C TYR A 71 -6.82 12.60 -2.75
N THR A 72 -6.12 12.95 -1.67
CA THR A 72 -5.59 14.30 -1.45
C THR A 72 -4.66 14.73 -2.57
N MET A 73 -3.75 13.85 -3.00
CA MET A 73 -2.86 14.12 -4.12
C MET A 73 -3.61 14.27 -5.45
N SER A 74 -4.64 13.44 -5.68
CA SER A 74 -5.45 13.47 -6.91
C SER A 74 -6.29 14.74 -7.03
N MET A 75 -6.76 15.29 -5.91
CA MET A 75 -7.52 16.55 -5.89
C MET A 75 -6.64 17.81 -5.99
N ALA A 76 -5.33 17.67 -5.74
CA ALA A 76 -4.37 18.76 -5.86
C ALA A 76 -3.81 18.94 -7.28
N GLN A 77 -4.13 18.04 -8.22
CA GLN A 77 -3.69 18.06 -9.62
C GLN A 77 -4.65 18.83 -10.54
#